data_AF-A0A0N7J7N7-F1
#
_entry.id   AF-A0A0N7J7N7-F1
#
_cell.length_a   1.000
_cell.length_b   1.000
_cell.length_c   1.000
_cell.angle_alpha   90.00
_cell.angle_beta   90.00
_cell.angle_gamma   90.00
#
_symmetry.space_group_name_H-M   'P 1'
#
loop_
_entity.id
_entity.type
_entity.pdbx_description
1 polymer ?
#
loop_
_entity_poly.entity_id
_entity_poly.type
_entity_poly.pdbx_seq_one_letter_code
_entity_poly.pdbx_strand_id
1 'polypeptide(L)'
;MLRTIRFFLSSRKSWTIPYVIFSAVFVILPLLLIVVYAFMDDAGHFTLGNFAKFFAHPEAINTFVYSIGVAIITTVVCILLGYPAAYILTQMRMKYASTVVVLFILPMWVNILIRTLATVALFDF
;
A
#
# COMPACT_ATOMS: atom_id res chain seq x y z
N MET A 1 24.36 36.95 -5.69
CA MET A 1 23.71 35.96 -4.81
C MET A 1 22.21 35.74 -5.11
N LEU A 2 21.41 36.77 -5.44
CA LEU A 2 19.99 36.61 -5.80
C LEU A 2 19.68 35.96 -7.17
N ARG A 3 20.67 35.88 -8.07
CA ARG A 3 20.46 35.39 -9.46
C ARG A 3 20.40 33.86 -9.56
N THR A 4 21.07 33.15 -8.64
CA THR A 4 21.12 31.69 -8.58
C THR A 4 19.79 31.09 -8.11
N ILE A 5 19.06 31.78 -7.22
CA ILE A 5 17.75 31.36 -6.70
C ILE A 5 16.68 31.38 -7.81
N ARG A 6 16.69 32.40 -8.69
CA ARG A 6 15.77 32.49 -9.84
C ARG A 6 16.03 31.45 -10.92
N PHE A 7 17.28 30.99 -11.08
CA PHE A 7 17.61 29.93 -12.04
C PHE A 7 17.10 28.56 -11.58
N PHE A 8 17.10 28.30 -10.27
CA PHE A 8 16.56 27.07 -9.69
C PHE A 8 15.03 26.97 -9.84
N LEU A 9 14.33 28.10 -9.73
CA LEU A 9 12.87 28.22 -9.90
C LEU A 9 12.40 28.18 -11.36
N SER A 10 13.29 28.33 -12.35
CA SER A 10 12.96 28.37 -13.79
C SER A 10 13.08 26.99 -14.48
N SER A 11 13.66 25.99 -13.81
CA SER A 11 13.80 24.65 -14.37
C SER A 11 12.58 23.77 -14.05
N ARG A 12 12.12 22.92 -14.99
CA ARG A 12 11.03 21.95 -14.82
C ARG A 12 11.13 21.08 -13.56
N LYS A 13 12.31 21.00 -12.93
CA LYS A 13 12.55 20.34 -11.64
C LYS A 13 11.90 21.06 -10.44
N SER A 14 11.64 22.36 -10.51
CA SER A 14 11.07 23.15 -9.41
C SER A 14 9.62 22.77 -9.06
N TRP A 15 8.91 22.11 -9.98
CA TRP A 15 7.51 21.68 -9.77
C TRP A 15 7.39 20.46 -8.86
N THR A 16 8.49 19.73 -8.64
CA THR A 16 8.51 18.57 -7.73
C THR A 16 8.75 18.98 -6.27
N ILE A 17 9.21 20.22 -6.01
CA ILE A 17 9.57 20.70 -4.67
C ILE A 17 8.38 20.66 -3.69
N PRO A 18 7.18 21.16 -4.04
CA PRO A 18 6.03 21.11 -3.11
C PRO A 18 5.64 19.66 -2.76
N TYR A 19 5.69 18.76 -3.74
CA TYR A 19 5.39 17.33 -3.53
C TYR A 19 6.41 16.65 -2.61
N VAL A 20 7.71 16.92 -2.81
CA VAL A 20 8.78 16.35 -1.99
C VAL A 20 8.69 16.87 -0.55
N ILE A 21 8.44 18.17 -0.35
CA ILE A 21 8.24 18.74 0.99
C ILE A 21 7.02 18.11 1.67
N PHE A 22 5.90 18.00 0.96
CA PHE A 22 4.71 17.37 1.49
C PHE A 22 4.95 15.90 1.88
N SER A 23 5.54 15.11 0.99
CA SER A 23 5.90 13.72 1.26
C SER A 23 6.86 13.60 2.45
N ALA A 24 7.86 14.48 2.54
CA ALA A 24 8.80 14.49 3.64
C ALA A 24 8.12 14.70 5.00
N VAL A 25 7.19 15.65 5.08
CA VAL A 25 6.50 16.00 6.33
C VAL A 25 5.43 14.99 6.71
N PHE A 26 4.64 14.49 5.75
CA PHE A 26 3.46 13.67 6.05
C PHE A 26 3.66 12.17 5.87
N VAL A 27 4.69 11.73 5.16
CA VAL A 27 4.97 10.31 4.91
C VAL A 27 6.30 9.91 5.53
N ILE A 28 7.39 10.61 5.19
CA ILE A 28 8.73 10.21 5.61
C ILE A 28 8.93 10.44 7.10
N LEU A 29 8.52 11.61 7.63
CA LEU A 29 8.64 11.94 9.04
C LEU A 29 7.94 10.94 9.97
N PRO A 30 6.64 10.58 9.79
CA PRO A 30 6.02 9.59 10.67
C PRO A 30 6.64 8.19 10.54
N LEU A 31 7.10 7.79 9.35
CA LEU A 31 7.82 6.52 9.19
C LEU A 31 9.15 6.53 9.94
N LEU A 32 9.89 7.63 9.88
CA LEU A 32 11.12 7.81 10.66
C LEU A 32 10.83 7.75 12.16
N LEU A 33 9.75 8.40 12.62
CA LEU A 33 9.35 8.33 14.03
C LEU A 33 9.05 6.89 14.45
N ILE A 34 8.30 6.12 13.65
CA ILE A 34 8.03 4.69 13.93
C ILE A 34 9.35 3.93 14.08
N VAL A 35 10.32 4.16 13.19
CA VAL A 35 11.63 3.51 13.28
C VAL A 35 12.37 3.93 14.55
N VAL A 36 12.41 5.23 14.89
CA VAL A 36 13.08 5.71 16.11
C VAL A 36 12.44 5.10 17.37
N TYR A 37 11.11 5.13 17.46
CA TYR A 37 10.38 4.56 18.60
C TYR A 37 10.52 3.04 18.68
N ALA A 38 10.71 2.33 17.56
CA ALA A 38 10.99 0.90 17.59
C ALA A 38 12.28 0.56 18.36
N PHE A 39 13.26 1.47 18.39
CA PHE A 39 14.53 1.30 19.10
C PHE A 39 14.64 2.11 20.40
N MET A 40 13.58 2.78 20.86
CA MET A 40 13.61 3.66 22.02
C MET A 40 12.66 3.15 23.11
N ASP A 41 13.09 3.19 24.37
CA ASP A 41 12.23 2.92 25.53
C ASP A 41 11.42 4.16 25.93
N ASP A 42 10.45 4.02 26.84
CA ASP A 42 9.62 5.14 27.32
C ASP A 42 10.45 6.28 27.95
N ALA A 43 11.66 5.95 28.44
CA ALA A 43 12.62 6.90 29.00
C ALA A 43 13.57 7.55 27.98
N GLY A 44 13.48 7.23 26.69
CA GLY A 44 14.34 7.78 25.64
C GLY A 44 15.67 7.05 25.44
N HIS A 45 15.89 5.92 26.10
CA HIS A 45 17.11 5.12 25.94
C HIS A 45 17.02 4.17 24.74
N PHE A 46 18.13 3.99 24.02
CA PHE A 46 18.20 3.03 22.93
C PHE A 46 18.11 1.60 23.48
N THR A 47 17.13 0.82 23.02
CA THR A 47 16.88 -0.54 23.49
C THR A 47 16.35 -1.43 22.36
N LEU A 48 16.63 -2.72 22.45
CA LEU A 48 16.01 -3.76 21.61
C LEU A 48 14.82 -4.42 22.32
N GLY A 49 14.42 -3.91 23.49
CA GLY A 49 13.33 -4.46 24.29
C GLY A 49 11.99 -4.52 23.55
N ASN A 50 11.69 -3.56 22.67
CA ASN A 50 10.45 -3.57 21.88
C ASN A 50 10.40 -4.72 20.87
N PHE A 51 11.54 -5.08 20.26
CA PHE A 51 11.65 -6.26 19.40
C PHE A 51 11.50 -7.55 20.21
N ALA A 52 12.16 -7.63 21.38
CA ALA A 52 12.02 -8.78 22.26
C ALA A 52 10.56 -8.97 22.73
N LYS A 53 9.85 -7.88 23.07
CA LYS A 53 8.41 -7.89 23.38
C LYS A 53 7.60 -8.43 22.20
N PHE A 54 7.87 -7.97 20.97
CA PHE A 54 7.20 -8.48 19.77
C PHE A 54 7.35 -10.00 19.61
N PHE A 55 8.57 -10.53 19.80
CA PHE A 55 8.81 -11.97 19.69
C PHE A 55 8.30 -12.77 20.90
N ALA A 56 8.14 -12.14 22.06
CA ALA A 56 7.62 -12.78 23.26
C ALA A 56 6.09 -12.97 23.22
N HIS A 57 5.36 -12.20 22.41
CA HIS A 57 3.91 -12.31 22.25
C HIS A 57 3.54 -13.22 21.07
N PRO A 58 3.02 -14.44 21.32
CA PRO A 58 2.70 -15.40 20.26
C PRO A 58 1.66 -14.88 19.26
N GLU A 59 0.72 -14.06 19.72
CA GLU A 59 -0.32 -13.46 18.86
C GLU A 59 0.27 -12.51 17.80
N ALA A 60 1.32 -11.77 18.15
CA ALA A 60 1.99 -10.85 17.23
C ALA A 60 2.72 -11.63 16.12
N ILE A 61 3.43 -12.70 16.49
CA ILE A 61 4.10 -13.59 15.53
C ILE A 61 3.07 -14.30 14.66
N ASN A 62 2.02 -14.86 15.23
CA ASN A 62 1.01 -15.61 14.48
C ASN A 62 0.32 -14.71 13.45
N THR A 63 -0.06 -13.49 13.85
CA THR A 63 -0.67 -12.50 12.95
C THR A 63 0.30 -12.08 11.83
N PHE A 64 1.59 -11.91 12.16
CA PHE A 64 2.62 -11.57 11.18
C PHE A 64 2.81 -12.66 10.13
N VAL A 65 2.97 -13.92 10.56
CA VAL A 65 3.14 -15.07 9.66
C VAL A 65 1.87 -15.30 8.82
N TYR A 66 0.70 -15.21 9.45
CA TYR A 66 -0.58 -15.33 8.75
C TYR A 66 -0.73 -14.26 7.66
N SER A 67 -0.40 -13.00 7.97
CA SER A 67 -0.46 -11.89 7.01
C SER A 67 0.45 -12.12 5.80
N ILE A 68 1.68 -12.61 6.03
CA ILE A 68 2.61 -12.96 4.96
C ILE A 68 2.04 -14.10 4.11
N GLY A 69 1.53 -15.15 4.75
CA GLY A 69 0.90 -16.28 4.05
C GLY A 69 -0.25 -15.85 3.15
N VAL A 70 -1.18 -15.04 3.69
CA VAL A 70 -2.31 -14.48 2.93
C VAL A 70 -1.84 -13.60 1.78
N ALA A 71 -0.83 -12.75 2.00
CA ALA A 71 -0.30 -11.87 0.96
C ALA A 71 0.32 -12.67 -0.20
N ILE A 72 1.08 -13.73 0.10
CA ILE A 72 1.69 -14.59 -0.93
C ILE A 72 0.62 -15.35 -1.71
N ILE A 73 -0.31 -16.01 -1.01
CA ILE A 73 -1.40 -16.77 -1.65
C ILE A 73 -2.22 -15.85 -2.55
N THR A 74 -2.60 -14.67 -2.04
CA THR A 74 -3.37 -13.68 -2.80
C THR A 74 -2.59 -13.20 -4.02
N THR A 75 -1.29 -12.92 -3.89
CA THR A 75 -0.44 -12.51 -5.03
C THR A 75 -0.40 -13.58 -6.12
N VAL A 76 -0.18 -14.84 -5.75
CA VAL A 76 -0.15 -15.97 -6.70
C VAL A 76 -1.50 -16.13 -7.39
N VAL A 77 -2.61 -16.13 -6.63
CA VAL A 77 -3.96 -16.23 -7.20
C VAL A 77 -4.27 -15.07 -8.14
N CYS A 78 -3.91 -13.83 -7.77
CA CYS A 78 -4.10 -12.66 -8.62
C CYS A 78 -3.31 -12.77 -9.93
N ILE A 79 -2.08 -13.29 -9.91
CA ILE A 79 -1.29 -13.52 -11.13
C ILE A 79 -1.92 -14.62 -11.98
N LEU A 80 -2.28 -15.74 -11.37
CA LEU A 80 -2.87 -16.90 -12.06
C LEU A 80 -4.21 -16.57 -12.71
N LEU A 81 -5.01 -15.68 -12.13
CA LEU A 81 -6.30 -15.27 -12.70
C LEU A 81 -6.18 -14.03 -13.60
N GLY A 82 -5.39 -13.04 -13.17
CA GLY A 82 -5.25 -11.76 -13.86
C GLY A 82 -4.47 -11.86 -15.16
N TYR A 83 -3.43 -12.69 -15.22
CA TYR A 83 -2.61 -12.83 -16.43
C TYR A 83 -3.38 -13.49 -17.58
N PRO A 84 -4.09 -14.63 -17.40
CA PRO A 84 -4.94 -15.18 -18.45
C PRO A 84 -6.08 -14.24 -18.85
N ALA A 85 -6.71 -13.57 -17.89
CA ALA A 85 -7.76 -12.60 -18.19
C ALA A 85 -7.24 -11.47 -19.08
N ALA A 86 -6.07 -10.91 -18.77
CA ALA A 86 -5.41 -9.90 -19.61
C ALA A 86 -5.06 -10.42 -21.00
N TYR A 87 -4.57 -11.67 -21.10
CA TYR A 87 -4.24 -12.30 -22.39
C TYR A 87 -5.47 -12.55 -23.27
N ILE A 88 -6.61 -12.91 -22.70
CA ILE A 88 -7.87 -13.05 -23.43
C ILE A 88 -8.37 -11.67 -23.90
N LEU A 89 -8.24 -10.67 -23.04
CA LEU A 89 -8.64 -9.28 -23.33
C LEU A 89 -7.91 -8.69 -24.54
N THR A 90 -6.61 -8.99 -24.73
CA THR A 90 -5.85 -8.49 -25.88
C THR A 90 -6.27 -9.12 -27.21
N GLN A 91 -6.91 -10.30 -27.18
CA GLN A 91 -7.37 -11.02 -28.37
C GLN A 91 -8.83 -10.73 -28.73
N MET A 92 -9.58 -10.05 -27.87
CA MET A 92 -10.99 -9.71 -28.12
C MET A 92 -11.15 -8.54 -29.10
N ARG A 93 -12.26 -8.52 -29.86
CA ARG A 93 -12.63 -7.37 -30.70
C ARG A 93 -12.84 -6.14 -29.81
N MET A 94 -12.31 -4.99 -30.24
CA MET A 94 -12.31 -3.71 -29.52
C MET A 94 -13.64 -3.33 -28.85
N LYS A 95 -14.78 -3.61 -29.49
CA LYS A 95 -16.11 -3.29 -28.94
C LYS A 95 -16.46 -4.09 -27.67
N TYR A 96 -16.07 -5.36 -27.59
CA TYR A 96 -16.36 -6.22 -26.43
C TYR A 96 -15.32 -6.05 -25.33
N ALA A 97 -14.05 -5.81 -25.71
CA ALA A 97 -12.97 -5.57 -24.75
C ALA A 97 -13.28 -4.39 -23.81
N SER A 98 -13.79 -3.29 -24.35
CA SER A 98 -14.15 -2.12 -23.53
C SER A 98 -15.25 -2.43 -22.50
N THR A 99 -16.27 -3.22 -22.86
CA THR A 99 -17.35 -3.58 -21.93
C THR A 99 -16.85 -4.51 -20.82
N VAL A 100 -15.99 -5.47 -21.16
CA VAL A 100 -15.41 -6.42 -20.19
C VAL A 100 -14.50 -5.70 -19.19
N VAL A 101 -13.67 -4.75 -19.66
CA VAL A 101 -12.83 -3.92 -18.76
C VAL A 101 -13.70 -3.12 -17.79
N VAL A 102 -14.77 -2.49 -18.28
CA VAL A 102 -15.70 -1.76 -17.40
C VAL A 102 -16.28 -2.69 -16.34
N LEU A 103 -16.72 -3.90 -16.72
CA LEU A 103 -17.26 -4.87 -15.76
C LEU A 103 -16.26 -5.24 -14.66
N PHE A 104 -14.96 -5.32 -14.97
CA PHE A 104 -13.90 -5.54 -13.97
C PHE A 104 -13.62 -4.34 -13.08
N ILE A 105 -13.77 -3.10 -13.59
CA ILE A 105 -13.54 -1.88 -12.83
C ILE A 105 -14.75 -1.52 -11.95
N LEU A 106 -15.97 -1.83 -12.37
CA LEU A 106 -17.20 -1.57 -11.60
C LEU A 106 -17.13 -2.02 -10.12
N PRO A 107 -16.70 -3.25 -9.77
CA PRO A 107 -16.59 -3.67 -8.37
C PRO A 107 -15.51 -2.90 -7.58
N MET A 108 -14.52 -2.29 -8.25
CA MET A 108 -13.53 -1.43 -7.61
C MET A 108 -14.17 -0.13 -7.09
N TRP A 109 -15.23 0.37 -7.74
CA TRP A 109 -15.91 1.60 -7.35
C TRP A 109 -16.88 1.42 -6.19
N VAL A 110 -17.16 0.18 -5.78
CA VAL A 110 -18.01 -0.10 -4.63
C VAL A 110 -17.23 0.19 -3.34
N ASN A 111 -17.88 0.86 -2.40
CA ASN A 111 -17.32 1.19 -1.09
C ASN A 111 -16.82 -0.08 -0.38
N ILE A 112 -15.62 -0.01 0.22
CA ILE A 112 -15.01 -1.14 0.92
C ILE A 112 -15.88 -1.69 2.05
N LEU A 113 -16.63 -0.84 2.76
CA LEU A 113 -17.54 -1.24 3.84
C LEU A 113 -18.69 -2.10 3.33
N ILE A 114 -19.26 -1.75 2.18
CA ILE A 114 -20.32 -2.56 1.57
C ILE A 114 -19.75 -3.91 1.12
N ARG A 115 -18.54 -3.93 0.56
CA ARG A 115 -17.86 -5.16 0.16
C ARG A 115 -17.56 -6.08 1.34
N THR A 116 -17.08 -5.53 2.46
CA THR A 116 -16.80 -6.32 3.66
C THR A 116 -18.07 -6.86 4.29
N LEU A 117 -19.10 -6.03 4.48
CA LEU A 117 -20.39 -6.46 5.05
C LEU A 117 -21.09 -7.50 4.17
N ALA A 118 -21.08 -7.33 2.85
CA ALA A 118 -21.65 -8.31 1.92
C ALA A 118 -20.92 -9.66 1.98
N THR A 119 -19.59 -9.64 2.15
CA THR A 119 -18.79 -10.87 2.30
C THR A 119 -19.10 -11.57 3.62
N VAL A 120 -19.21 -10.81 4.72
CA VAL A 120 -19.62 -11.38 6.01
C VAL A 120 -21.00 -12.01 5.87
N ALA A 121 -22.01 -11.27 5.41
CA ALA A 121 -23.37 -11.79 5.23
C ALA A 121 -23.46 -13.01 4.29
N LEU A 122 -22.57 -13.12 3.29
CA LEU A 122 -22.52 -14.27 2.38
C LEU A 122 -22.00 -15.54 3.08
N PHE A 123 -21.12 -15.40 4.06
CA PHE A 123 -20.51 -16.52 4.79
C PHE A 123 -21.09 -16.71 6.21
N ASP A 124 -22.07 -15.90 6.62
CA ASP A 124 -22.73 -15.90 7.94
C ASP A 124 -24.01 -16.77 7.98
N PHE A 125 -24.10 -17.77 7.09
CA PHE A 125 -25.11 -18.83 7.11
C PHE A 125 -24.60 -20.05 7.88
#